data_AF-A0A9D2D7U1-F1
#
_entry.id   AF-A0A9D2D7U1-F1
#
_cell.length_a   1.000
_cell.length_b   1.000
_cell.length_c   1.000
_cell.angle_alpha   90.00
_cell.angle_beta   90.00
_cell.angle_gamma   90.00
#
_symmetry.space_group_name_H-M   'P 1'
#
loop_
_entity.id
_entity.type
_entity.pdbx_description
1 polymer ?
#
loop_
_entity_poly.entity_id
_entity_poly.type
_entity_poly.pdbx_seq_one_letter_code
_entity_poly.pdbx_strand_id
1 'polypeptide(L)'
;MHLTRRIPNILLAAVTAAAYIWACFAANFAEQFVCLNSAAAVLGSAARWIASAGFIALPAALLYGEQRCRAAAIFAVLPATLFGLAFSGPYFAVCPAETHEIAAYAAVNLSVLASCTYLAFGGLPTKKEAAGAAKLLPLLLLGVFPLNIFMQVQPLMTAKFLLFRNFGPWHIFFILLLVAATVAVYFLLRKKSGEERFVALFLLSLALFFQLAARFSFVRLNDYQTAKGIVGALPLYVCSFGIMLLPFAIISGSSFFRGALFMINCPGAIIAFVWPDTGPVTVLHYNVTYFVFSHILLFVVTAHLAISLGGAPRRAHLGHLAYAIAAYYLLMVILNAVAVRFGGGYDPNFSFVAKCPLPLPLHELLPVHLGILCFSPPYIAILCAVQFALCLVTYFLYRLIARLAGGAKGGKGGTPGEIQKISRSTGV
;
A
#
# COMPACT_ATOMS: atom_id res chain seq x y z
N MET A 1 0.37 21.55 8.24
CA MET A 1 -0.12 20.62 9.28
C MET A 1 1.10 20.16 10.05
N HIS A 2 1.16 20.48 11.34
CA HIS A 2 2.33 20.13 12.17
C HIS A 2 2.11 18.76 12.80
N LEU A 3 3.15 17.93 12.75
CA LEU A 3 3.21 16.72 13.55
C LEU A 3 3.04 17.10 15.02
N THR A 4 2.16 16.40 15.73
CA THR A 4 2.04 16.54 17.18
C THR A 4 3.40 16.36 17.83
N ARG A 5 3.74 17.24 18.78
CA ARG A 5 4.94 17.08 19.62
C ARG A 5 4.66 16.28 20.89
N ARG A 6 3.41 15.82 21.07
CA ARG A 6 3.02 15.03 22.23
C ARG A 6 3.55 13.61 22.08
N ILE A 7 4.54 13.27 22.90
CA ILE A 7 5.14 11.93 22.97
C ILE A 7 4.07 10.82 23.05
N PRO A 8 3.00 10.93 23.87
CA PRO A 8 1.97 9.90 23.94
C PRO A 8 1.31 9.59 22.58
N ASN A 9 1.03 10.62 21.78
CA ASN A 9 0.40 10.44 20.47
C ASN A 9 1.30 9.64 19.52
N ILE A 10 2.61 9.93 19.52
CA ILE A 10 3.59 9.27 18.66
C ILE A 10 3.73 7.81 19.07
N LEU A 11 3.86 7.55 20.38
CA LEU A 11 3.96 6.19 20.91
C LEU A 11 2.71 5.37 20.61
N LEU A 12 1.52 5.91 20.87
CA LEU A 12 0.26 5.22 20.60
C LEU A 12 0.09 4.93 19.10
N ALA A 13 0.41 5.88 18.23
CA ALA A 13 0.34 5.66 16.78
C ALA A 13 1.31 4.56 16.32
N ALA A 14 2.54 4.56 16.83
CA ALA A 14 3.55 3.57 16.50
C ALA A 14 3.17 2.17 17.03
N VAL A 15 2.75 2.06 18.28
CA VAL A 15 2.32 0.79 18.90
C VAL A 15 1.10 0.22 18.19
N THR A 16 0.09 1.06 17.92
CA THR A 16 -1.10 0.61 17.18
C THR A 16 -0.74 0.14 15.77
N ALA A 17 0.07 0.89 15.02
CA ALA A 17 0.50 0.47 13.69
C ALA A 17 1.29 -0.85 13.71
N ALA A 18 2.24 -1.00 14.65
CA ALA A 18 3.01 -2.22 14.82
C ALA A 18 2.14 -3.42 15.20
N ALA A 19 1.17 -3.23 16.11
CA ALA A 19 0.26 -4.28 16.53
C ALA A 19 -0.66 -4.76 15.39
N TYR A 20 -1.16 -3.84 14.56
CA TYR A 20 -1.91 -4.22 13.35
C TYR A 20 -1.04 -4.99 12.35
N ILE A 21 0.18 -4.53 12.10
CA ILE A 21 1.12 -5.22 11.18
C ILE A 21 1.36 -6.64 11.70
N TRP A 22 1.61 -6.80 13.01
CA TRP A 22 1.78 -8.11 13.64
C TRP A 22 0.52 -8.97 13.50
N ALA A 23 -0.67 -8.42 13.76
CA ALA A 23 -1.94 -9.14 13.59
C ALA A 23 -2.14 -9.62 12.14
N CYS A 24 -1.66 -8.87 11.14
CA CYS A 24 -1.71 -9.29 9.74
C CYS A 24 -0.79 -10.49 9.41
N PHE A 25 0.10 -10.92 10.31
CA PHE A 25 0.84 -12.18 10.17
C PHE A 25 0.09 -13.39 10.74
N ALA A 26 -0.97 -13.20 11.51
CA ALA A 26 -1.81 -14.28 12.00
C ALA A 26 -2.71 -14.82 10.88
N ALA A 27 -2.86 -16.14 10.77
CA ALA A 27 -3.71 -16.76 9.76
C ALA A 27 -5.18 -16.32 9.94
N ASN A 28 -5.63 -16.28 11.20
CA ASN A 28 -7.01 -15.96 11.57
C ASN A 28 -7.46 -14.54 11.13
N PHE A 29 -6.51 -13.63 10.86
CA PHE A 29 -6.81 -12.26 10.44
C PHE A 29 -7.54 -12.20 9.08
N ALA A 30 -7.15 -12.98 8.09
CA ALA A 30 -7.86 -13.09 6.82
C ALA A 30 -8.96 -14.15 6.88
N GLU A 31 -8.77 -15.21 7.68
CA GLU A 31 -9.63 -16.39 7.67
C GLU A 31 -11.05 -16.11 8.14
N GLN A 32 -11.19 -15.20 9.11
CA GLN A 32 -12.47 -14.73 9.62
C GLN A 32 -13.44 -14.21 8.53
N PHE A 33 -12.94 -13.90 7.33
CA PHE A 33 -13.73 -13.39 6.20
C PHE A 33 -14.10 -14.46 5.17
N VAL A 34 -13.61 -15.70 5.32
CA VAL A 34 -13.95 -16.83 4.44
C VAL A 34 -14.78 -17.91 5.13
N CYS A 35 -14.96 -17.82 6.45
CA CYS A 35 -15.74 -18.77 7.25
C CYS A 35 -16.91 -18.11 7.98
N LEU A 36 -17.85 -17.51 7.22
CA LEU A 36 -19.03 -16.82 7.76
C LEU A 36 -20.22 -17.78 7.98
N ASN A 37 -20.01 -18.84 8.77
CA ASN A 37 -20.97 -19.95 8.90
C ASN A 37 -22.03 -19.75 9.99
N SER A 38 -21.98 -18.66 10.74
CA SER A 38 -22.94 -18.36 11.82
C SER A 38 -23.19 -16.86 11.95
N ALA A 39 -24.32 -16.48 12.56
CA ALA A 39 -24.62 -15.08 12.86
C ALA A 39 -23.53 -14.43 13.72
N ALA A 40 -22.99 -15.16 14.70
CA ALA A 40 -21.87 -14.69 15.52
C ALA A 40 -20.59 -14.46 14.70
N ALA A 41 -20.29 -15.31 13.72
CA ALA A 41 -19.16 -15.12 12.81
C ALA A 41 -19.36 -13.89 11.92
N VAL A 42 -20.54 -13.72 11.33
CA VAL A 42 -20.88 -12.56 10.50
C VAL A 42 -20.77 -11.26 11.29
N LEU A 43 -21.42 -11.18 12.45
CA LEU A 43 -21.42 -9.99 13.30
C LEU A 43 -20.02 -9.67 13.83
N GLY A 44 -19.29 -10.69 14.30
CA GLY A 44 -17.91 -10.52 14.77
C GLY A 44 -16.96 -10.06 13.68
N SER A 45 -17.04 -10.64 12.48
CA SER A 45 -16.18 -10.26 11.35
C SER A 45 -16.53 -8.88 10.81
N ALA A 46 -17.81 -8.50 10.76
CA ALA A 46 -18.22 -7.14 10.42
C ALA A 46 -17.65 -6.11 11.41
N ALA A 47 -17.73 -6.40 12.71
CA ALA A 47 -17.16 -5.54 13.74
C ALA A 47 -15.63 -5.44 13.64
N ARG A 48 -14.92 -6.55 13.41
CA ARG A 48 -13.46 -6.55 13.22
C ARG A 48 -13.03 -5.85 11.93
N TRP A 49 -13.84 -5.90 10.86
CA TRP A 49 -13.62 -5.09 9.66
C TRP A 49 -13.74 -3.59 9.97
N ILE A 50 -14.79 -3.17 10.68
CA ILE A 50 -14.93 -1.77 11.12
C ILE A 50 -13.78 -1.36 12.04
N ALA A 51 -13.39 -2.22 12.98
CA ALA A 51 -12.25 -1.98 13.86
C ALA A 51 -10.95 -1.84 13.05
N SER A 52 -10.77 -2.57 11.94
CA SER A 52 -9.58 -2.48 11.08
C SER A 52 -9.41 -1.10 10.43
N ALA A 53 -10.48 -0.31 10.29
CA ALA A 53 -10.38 1.08 9.86
C ALA A 53 -9.51 1.94 10.80
N GLY A 54 -9.32 1.49 12.05
CA GLY A 54 -8.39 2.06 13.02
C GLY A 54 -6.94 2.13 12.51
N PHE A 55 -6.51 1.19 11.65
CA PHE A 55 -5.18 1.22 11.04
C PHE A 55 -4.93 2.50 10.24
N ILE A 56 -5.97 3.02 9.58
CA ILE A 56 -5.90 4.23 8.77
C ILE A 56 -6.22 5.46 9.61
N ALA A 57 -7.29 5.40 10.40
CA ALA A 57 -7.81 6.56 11.12
C ALA A 57 -6.93 6.98 12.31
N LEU A 58 -6.42 6.03 13.10
CA LEU A 58 -5.69 6.34 14.33
C LEU A 58 -4.38 7.08 14.09
N PRO A 59 -3.53 6.69 13.12
CA PRO A 59 -2.32 7.46 12.83
C PRO A 59 -2.62 8.90 12.42
N ALA A 60 -3.64 9.13 11.58
CA ALA A 60 -4.02 10.48 11.18
C ALA A 60 -4.60 11.32 12.34
N ALA A 61 -5.41 10.70 13.20
CA ALA A 61 -5.97 11.34 14.39
C ALA A 61 -4.90 11.68 15.43
N LEU A 62 -4.01 10.74 15.74
CA LEU A 62 -2.99 10.89 16.77
C LEU A 62 -1.86 11.81 16.32
N LEU A 63 -1.27 11.56 15.14
CA LEU A 63 -0.08 12.27 14.68
C LEU A 63 -0.39 13.69 14.21
N TYR A 64 -1.56 13.90 13.61
CA TYR A 64 -1.90 15.17 12.96
C TYR A 64 -3.15 15.85 13.53
N GLY A 65 -3.84 15.25 14.51
CA GLY A 65 -5.04 15.85 15.10
C GLY A 65 -6.20 15.94 14.11
N GLU A 66 -6.29 15.05 13.12
CA GLU A 66 -7.39 15.06 12.16
C GLU A 66 -8.71 14.69 12.88
N GLN A 67 -9.59 15.68 13.01
CA GLN A 67 -10.83 15.59 13.80
C GLN A 67 -11.86 14.59 13.27
N ARG A 68 -11.98 14.42 11.95
CA ARG A 68 -12.86 13.42 11.32
C ARG A 68 -12.35 12.02 11.59
N CYS A 69 -11.04 11.80 11.51
CA CYS A 69 -10.44 10.51 11.86
C CYS A 69 -10.58 10.23 13.36
N ARG A 70 -10.39 11.23 14.22
CA ARG A 70 -10.64 11.14 15.67
C ARG A 70 -12.09 10.76 15.97
N ALA A 71 -13.04 11.42 15.32
CA ALA A 71 -14.46 11.13 15.48
C ALA A 71 -14.82 9.71 14.98
N ALA A 72 -14.25 9.27 13.85
CA ALA A 72 -14.42 7.89 13.37
C ALA A 72 -13.81 6.86 14.35
N ALA A 73 -12.67 7.17 14.96
CA ALA A 73 -12.05 6.32 15.95
C ALA A 73 -12.95 6.13 17.20
N ILE A 74 -13.52 7.22 17.71
CA ILE A 74 -14.35 7.20 18.92
C ILE A 74 -15.74 6.59 18.65
N PHE A 75 -16.40 6.96 17.55
CA PHE A 75 -17.79 6.55 17.31
C PHE A 75 -17.96 5.25 16.52
N ALA A 76 -16.95 4.79 15.79
CA ALA A 76 -17.03 3.56 15.00
C ALA A 76 -15.99 2.52 15.45
N VAL A 77 -14.71 2.87 15.43
CA VAL A 77 -13.62 1.90 15.73
C VAL A 77 -13.70 1.39 17.16
N LEU A 78 -13.89 2.26 18.15
CA LEU A 78 -13.97 1.87 19.56
C LEU A 78 -15.15 0.92 19.85
N PRO A 79 -16.42 1.27 19.53
CA PRO A 79 -17.54 0.34 19.72
C PRO A 79 -17.35 -0.98 18.95
N ALA A 80 -16.84 -0.93 17.72
CA ALA A 80 -16.61 -2.12 16.91
C ALA A 80 -15.51 -3.03 17.50
N THR A 81 -14.49 -2.44 18.13
CA THR A 81 -13.44 -3.20 18.83
C THR A 81 -14.02 -3.92 20.05
N LEU A 82 -14.80 -3.22 20.88
CA LEU A 82 -15.46 -3.81 22.05
C LEU A 82 -16.44 -4.92 21.65
N PHE A 83 -17.24 -4.68 20.62
CA PHE A 83 -18.16 -5.68 20.09
C PHE A 83 -17.41 -6.86 19.47
N GLY A 84 -16.34 -6.61 18.69
CA GLY A 84 -15.51 -7.66 18.11
C GLY A 84 -14.86 -8.58 19.15
N LEU A 85 -14.49 -8.04 20.31
CA LEU A 85 -13.98 -8.81 21.47
C LEU A 85 -15.04 -9.73 22.07
N ALA A 86 -16.28 -9.25 22.19
CA ALA A 86 -17.42 -10.06 22.67
C ALA A 86 -17.71 -11.25 21.74
N PHE A 87 -17.40 -11.12 20.44
CA PHE A 87 -17.51 -12.18 19.43
C PHE A 87 -16.15 -12.73 18.99
N SER A 88 -15.20 -12.86 19.91
CA SER A 88 -13.84 -13.38 19.63
C SER A 88 -13.81 -14.88 19.35
N GLY A 89 -14.76 -15.67 19.85
CA GLY A 89 -14.83 -17.13 19.63
C GLY A 89 -14.72 -17.51 18.14
N PRO A 90 -15.56 -16.97 17.25
CA PRO A 90 -15.46 -17.22 15.80
C PRO A 90 -14.11 -16.87 15.16
N TYR A 91 -13.34 -15.92 15.71
CA TYR A 91 -12.01 -15.57 15.19
C TYR A 91 -11.01 -16.71 15.42
N PHE A 92 -11.13 -17.44 16.53
CA PHE A 92 -10.25 -18.54 16.90
C PHE A 92 -10.80 -19.93 16.56
N ALA A 93 -12.01 -20.00 16.02
CA ALA A 93 -12.69 -21.26 15.76
C ALA A 93 -12.26 -21.95 14.46
N VAL A 94 -11.54 -21.25 13.58
CA VAL A 94 -11.28 -21.73 12.21
C VAL A 94 -9.91 -22.39 12.12
N CYS A 95 -8.82 -21.65 12.34
CA CYS A 95 -7.50 -22.22 12.60
C CYS A 95 -7.16 -22.23 14.11
N PRO A 96 -6.59 -23.33 14.63
CA PRO A 96 -6.02 -23.36 15.98
C PRO A 96 -4.97 -22.25 16.11
N ALA A 97 -5.28 -21.24 16.94
CA ALA A 97 -4.38 -20.12 17.10
C ALA A 97 -3.20 -20.50 17.98
N GLU A 98 -2.00 -20.35 17.42
CA GLU A 98 -0.75 -20.41 18.17
C GLU A 98 -0.66 -19.23 19.17
N THR A 99 0.18 -19.37 20.20
CA THR A 99 0.33 -18.36 21.26
C THR A 99 0.67 -16.97 20.71
N HIS A 100 1.48 -16.87 19.65
CA HIS A 100 1.81 -15.57 19.04
C HIS A 100 0.63 -14.95 18.30
N GLU A 101 -0.31 -15.74 17.77
CA GLU A 101 -1.51 -15.21 17.10
C GLU A 101 -2.51 -14.66 18.12
N ILE A 102 -2.65 -15.34 19.27
CA ILE A 102 -3.43 -14.84 20.40
C ILE A 102 -2.80 -13.54 20.93
N ALA A 103 -1.48 -13.50 21.08
CA ALA A 103 -0.76 -12.30 21.51
C ALA A 103 -0.93 -11.13 20.52
N ALA A 104 -0.84 -11.40 19.21
CA ALA A 104 -1.06 -10.38 18.17
C ALA A 104 -2.50 -9.84 18.20
N TYR A 105 -3.49 -10.72 18.38
CA TYR A 105 -4.89 -10.35 18.54
C TYR A 105 -5.10 -9.49 19.79
N ALA A 106 -4.52 -9.87 20.94
CA ALA A 106 -4.60 -9.07 22.16
C ALA A 106 -3.92 -7.71 21.99
N ALA A 107 -2.72 -7.68 21.42
CA ALA A 107 -1.95 -6.46 21.21
C ALA A 107 -2.68 -5.45 20.32
N VAL A 108 -3.27 -5.89 19.20
CA VAL A 108 -4.02 -4.98 18.31
C VAL A 108 -5.24 -4.41 19.00
N ASN A 109 -6.05 -5.24 19.67
CA ASN A 109 -7.25 -4.76 20.36
C ASN A 109 -6.90 -3.83 21.53
N LEU A 110 -5.92 -4.18 22.36
CA LEU A 110 -5.49 -3.33 23.48
C LEU A 110 -4.92 -1.99 23.01
N SER A 111 -4.10 -1.99 21.95
CA SER A 111 -3.54 -0.75 21.41
C SER A 111 -4.61 0.15 20.79
N VAL A 112 -5.61 -0.43 20.10
CA VAL A 112 -6.74 0.31 19.54
C VAL A 112 -7.62 0.89 20.64
N LEU A 113 -7.94 0.10 21.67
CA LEU A 113 -8.69 0.58 22.83
C LEU A 113 -7.95 1.71 23.54
N ALA A 114 -6.66 1.56 23.81
CA ALA A 114 -5.83 2.59 24.43
C ALA A 114 -5.82 3.88 23.61
N SER A 115 -5.59 3.78 22.29
CA SER A 115 -5.58 4.92 21.38
C SER A 115 -6.94 5.64 21.29
N CYS A 116 -8.03 4.90 21.15
CA CYS A 116 -9.38 5.47 21.09
C CYS A 116 -9.79 6.12 22.42
N THR A 117 -9.53 5.46 23.54
CA THR A 117 -9.84 5.97 24.89
C THR A 117 -9.01 7.22 25.19
N TYR A 118 -7.73 7.24 24.83
CA TYR A 118 -6.88 8.43 24.93
C TYR A 118 -7.47 9.62 24.13
N LEU A 119 -7.93 9.37 22.89
CA LEU A 119 -8.57 10.40 22.06
C LEU A 119 -9.92 10.87 22.65
N ALA A 120 -10.66 10.00 23.31
CA ALA A 120 -11.93 10.30 23.98
C ALA A 120 -11.74 11.11 25.28
N PHE A 121 -10.67 10.86 26.04
CA PHE A 121 -10.30 11.69 27.20
C PHE A 121 -9.95 13.13 26.81
N GLY A 122 -9.52 13.36 25.57
CA GLY A 122 -9.38 14.71 25.00
C GLY A 122 -10.70 15.43 24.72
N GLY A 123 -11.85 14.84 25.06
CA GLY A 123 -13.20 15.34 24.84
C GLY A 123 -14.00 14.50 23.85
N LEU A 124 -15.32 14.66 23.83
CA LEU A 124 -16.17 14.04 22.81
C LEU A 124 -16.15 14.86 21.52
N PRO A 125 -16.25 14.22 20.33
CA PRO A 125 -16.33 14.95 19.08
C PRO A 125 -17.64 15.74 18.96
N THR A 126 -17.56 16.90 18.31
CA THR A 126 -18.71 17.76 18.02
C THR A 126 -19.61 17.14 16.94
N LYS A 127 -20.87 17.61 16.83
CA LYS A 127 -21.80 17.17 15.76
C LYS A 127 -21.21 17.34 14.35
N LYS A 128 -20.43 18.40 14.12
CA LYS A 128 -19.78 18.67 12.83
C LYS A 128 -18.70 17.63 12.53
N GLU A 129 -17.89 17.27 13.53
CA GLU A 129 -16.86 16.24 13.40
C GLU A 129 -17.48 14.87 13.19
N ALA A 130 -18.57 14.55 13.90
CA ALA A 130 -19.34 13.32 13.71
C ALA A 130 -19.91 13.19 12.29
N ALA A 131 -20.51 14.28 11.75
CA ALA A 131 -20.99 14.29 10.37
C ALA A 131 -19.85 14.13 9.34
N GLY A 132 -18.68 14.70 9.63
CA GLY A 132 -17.48 14.50 8.82
C GLY A 132 -16.98 13.06 8.86
N ALA A 133 -16.98 12.44 10.04
CA ALA A 133 -16.62 11.04 10.23
C ALA A 133 -17.59 10.10 9.50
N ALA A 134 -18.90 10.35 9.57
CA ALA A 134 -19.90 9.55 8.86
C ALA A 134 -19.68 9.51 7.34
N LYS A 135 -19.24 10.64 6.76
CA LYS A 135 -18.87 10.72 5.32
C LYS A 135 -17.54 10.04 5.01
N LEU A 136 -16.60 10.06 5.96
CA LEU A 136 -15.27 9.47 5.79
C LEU A 136 -15.27 7.95 6.01
N LEU A 137 -16.12 7.44 6.90
CA LEU A 137 -16.15 6.05 7.32
C LEU A 137 -16.30 5.07 6.13
N PRO A 138 -17.21 5.26 5.15
CA PRO A 138 -17.29 4.38 3.99
C PRO A 138 -15.98 4.27 3.21
N LEU A 139 -15.23 5.37 3.11
CA LEU A 139 -13.93 5.39 2.43
C LEU A 139 -12.85 4.66 3.23
N LEU A 140 -12.87 4.79 4.56
CA LEU A 140 -11.97 4.03 5.44
C LEU A 140 -12.25 2.53 5.33
N LEU A 141 -13.53 2.14 5.38
CA LEU A 141 -13.96 0.73 5.24
C LEU A 141 -13.59 0.16 3.87
N LEU A 142 -13.72 0.94 2.80
CA LEU A 142 -13.25 0.56 1.47
C LEU A 142 -11.73 0.38 1.43
N GLY A 143 -10.98 1.23 2.13
CA GLY A 143 -9.52 1.13 2.24
C GLY A 143 -9.06 -0.16 2.93
N VAL A 144 -9.81 -0.63 3.92
CA VAL A 144 -9.54 -1.88 4.66
C VAL A 144 -10.47 -3.03 4.25
N PHE A 145 -11.07 -2.98 3.05
CA PHE A 145 -12.03 -3.99 2.61
C PHE A 145 -11.36 -5.38 2.59
N PRO A 146 -12.02 -6.43 3.14
CA PRO A 146 -11.47 -7.78 3.16
C PRO A 146 -11.55 -8.40 1.75
N LEU A 147 -10.47 -8.27 0.98
CA LEU A 147 -10.43 -8.64 -0.44
C LEU A 147 -10.65 -10.13 -0.71
N ASN A 148 -10.53 -11.00 0.30
CA ASN A 148 -10.75 -12.44 0.22
C ASN A 148 -12.21 -12.85 0.51
N ILE A 149 -13.09 -11.91 0.89
CA ILE A 149 -14.47 -12.23 1.29
C ILE A 149 -15.27 -12.98 0.22
N PHE A 150 -14.98 -12.75 -1.07
CA PHE A 150 -15.70 -13.42 -2.17
C PHE A 150 -15.32 -14.89 -2.34
N MET A 151 -14.18 -15.32 -1.80
CA MET A 151 -13.67 -16.69 -1.98
C MET A 151 -14.49 -17.74 -1.24
N GLN A 152 -15.32 -17.34 -0.27
CA GLN A 152 -16.25 -18.26 0.39
C GLN A 152 -17.39 -18.72 -0.53
N VAL A 153 -17.68 -17.96 -1.60
CA VAL A 153 -18.78 -18.26 -2.52
C VAL A 153 -18.24 -19.03 -3.72
N GLN A 154 -18.16 -20.36 -3.59
CA GLN A 154 -17.58 -21.25 -4.63
C GLN A 154 -18.11 -21.05 -6.06
N PRO A 155 -19.42 -20.80 -6.28
CA PRO A 155 -19.92 -20.48 -7.63
C PRO A 155 -19.25 -19.25 -8.28
N LEU A 156 -18.80 -18.27 -7.49
CA LEU A 156 -18.08 -17.10 -7.98
C LEU A 156 -16.63 -17.41 -8.37
N MET A 157 -16.04 -18.48 -7.82
CA MET A 157 -14.66 -18.90 -8.11
C MET A 157 -14.54 -19.77 -9.37
N THR A 158 -15.66 -20.30 -9.87
CA THR A 158 -15.68 -21.20 -11.04
C THR A 158 -16.44 -20.63 -12.25
N ALA A 159 -17.13 -19.49 -12.09
CA ALA A 159 -17.90 -18.87 -13.16
C ALA A 159 -17.03 -18.40 -14.33
N LYS A 160 -17.25 -18.99 -15.52
CA LYS A 160 -16.47 -18.70 -16.74
C LYS A 160 -16.47 -17.22 -17.15
N PHE A 161 -17.59 -16.51 -16.96
CA PHE A 161 -17.70 -15.09 -17.31
C PHE A 161 -16.90 -14.18 -16.36
N LEU A 162 -16.54 -14.67 -15.18
CA LEU A 162 -15.69 -13.97 -14.20
C LEU A 162 -14.21 -14.29 -14.36
N LEU A 163 -13.82 -15.18 -15.29
CA LEU A 163 -12.41 -15.52 -15.50
C LEU A 163 -11.62 -14.28 -15.94
N PHE A 164 -10.53 -14.01 -15.23
CA PHE A 164 -9.61 -12.98 -15.61
C PHE A 164 -8.75 -13.47 -16.78
N ARG A 165 -8.66 -12.66 -17.84
CA ARG A 165 -7.85 -12.94 -19.03
C ARG A 165 -7.17 -11.65 -19.46
N ASN A 166 -5.91 -11.77 -19.86
CA ASN A 166 -5.18 -10.64 -20.42
C ASN A 166 -5.91 -10.14 -21.66
N PHE A 167 -6.14 -8.83 -21.69
CA PHE A 167 -6.94 -8.12 -22.72
C PHE A 167 -8.41 -8.56 -22.83
N GLY A 168 -8.94 -9.30 -21.85
CA GLY A 168 -10.36 -9.58 -21.73
C GLY A 168 -11.18 -8.39 -21.20
N PRO A 169 -12.53 -8.51 -21.14
CA PRO A 169 -13.41 -7.43 -20.71
C PRO A 169 -13.07 -6.88 -19.32
N TRP A 170 -12.76 -7.76 -18.38
CA TRP A 170 -12.37 -7.37 -17.02
C TRP A 170 -11.04 -6.64 -16.95
N HIS A 171 -10.06 -7.04 -17.77
CA HIS A 171 -8.78 -6.33 -17.85
C HIS A 171 -8.98 -4.91 -18.38
N ILE A 172 -9.77 -4.75 -19.44
CA ILE A 172 -10.13 -3.45 -20.00
C ILE A 172 -10.88 -2.60 -18.97
N PHE A 173 -11.86 -3.19 -18.27
CA PHE A 173 -12.58 -2.52 -17.19
C PHE A 173 -11.64 -1.99 -16.11
N PHE A 174 -10.66 -2.79 -15.68
CA PHE A 174 -9.69 -2.34 -14.68
C PHE A 174 -8.76 -1.24 -15.19
N ILE A 175 -8.40 -1.23 -16.48
CA ILE A 175 -7.63 -0.13 -17.08
C ILE A 175 -8.45 1.17 -17.05
N LEU A 176 -9.73 1.09 -17.41
CA LEU A 176 -10.64 2.23 -17.31
C LEU A 176 -10.81 2.69 -15.86
N LEU A 177 -10.89 1.75 -14.91
CA LEU A 177 -10.97 2.05 -13.49
C LEU A 177 -9.72 2.77 -12.97
N LEU A 178 -8.52 2.38 -13.41
CA LEU A 178 -7.26 3.07 -13.09
C LEU A 178 -7.31 4.55 -13.52
N VAL A 179 -7.71 4.79 -14.78
CA VAL A 179 -7.82 6.14 -15.34
C VAL A 179 -8.88 6.94 -14.58
N ALA A 180 -10.07 6.35 -14.39
CA ALA A 180 -11.18 6.99 -13.69
C ALA A 180 -10.81 7.34 -12.23
N ALA A 181 -10.14 6.44 -11.51
CA ALA A 181 -9.69 6.68 -10.13
C ALA A 181 -8.66 7.82 -10.06
N THR A 182 -7.70 7.85 -11.00
CA THR A 182 -6.70 8.93 -11.08
C THR A 182 -7.37 10.28 -11.32
N VAL A 183 -8.30 10.33 -12.27
CA VAL A 183 -9.04 11.55 -12.60
C VAL A 183 -9.96 11.98 -11.46
N ALA A 184 -10.66 11.03 -10.82
CA ALA A 184 -11.54 11.30 -9.68
C ALA A 184 -10.75 11.90 -8.51
N VAL A 185 -9.61 11.32 -8.13
CA VAL A 185 -8.76 11.85 -7.05
C VAL A 185 -8.23 13.25 -7.42
N TYR A 186 -7.84 13.49 -8.67
CA TYR A 186 -7.48 14.83 -9.12
C TYR A 186 -8.62 15.85 -8.90
N PHE A 187 -9.83 15.53 -9.34
CA PHE A 187 -10.98 16.43 -9.17
C PHE A 187 -11.35 16.65 -7.70
N LEU A 188 -11.21 15.62 -6.86
CA LEU A 188 -11.42 15.70 -5.40
C LEU A 188 -10.38 16.59 -4.72
N LEU A 189 -9.11 16.54 -5.16
CA LEU A 189 -7.99 17.23 -4.50
C LEU A 189 -7.68 18.63 -5.07
N ARG A 190 -8.06 18.93 -6.32
CA ARG A 190 -7.62 20.18 -7.00
C ARG A 190 -8.04 21.47 -6.29
N LYS A 191 -9.20 21.48 -5.62
CA LYS A 191 -9.71 22.65 -4.87
C LYS A 191 -9.41 22.60 -3.37
N LYS A 192 -8.71 21.56 -2.91
CA LYS A 192 -8.40 21.32 -1.50
C LYS A 192 -7.13 22.04 -1.09
N SER A 193 -7.03 22.39 0.19
CA SER A 193 -5.82 22.99 0.76
C SER A 193 -4.64 22.02 0.70
N GLY A 194 -3.40 22.52 0.83
CA GLY A 194 -2.22 21.65 0.90
C GLY A 194 -2.30 20.63 2.04
N GLU A 195 -2.89 21.02 3.17
CA GLU A 195 -3.10 20.13 4.31
C GLU A 195 -4.15 19.05 4.03
N GLU A 196 -5.28 19.42 3.43
CA GLU A 196 -6.31 18.44 3.06
C GLU A 196 -5.78 17.44 2.02
N ARG A 197 -4.96 17.88 1.06
CA ARG A 197 -4.28 17.01 0.09
C ARG A 197 -3.31 16.06 0.76
N PHE A 198 -2.54 16.58 1.73
CA PHE A 198 -1.62 15.78 2.53
C PHE A 198 -2.35 14.67 3.27
N VAL A 199 -3.41 15.02 4.02
CA VAL A 199 -4.21 14.05 4.78
C VAL A 199 -4.81 13.00 3.85
N ALA A 200 -5.44 13.42 2.74
CA ALA A 200 -6.06 12.49 1.81
C ALA A 200 -5.06 11.47 1.25
N LEU A 201 -3.89 11.92 0.79
CA LEU A 201 -2.86 11.02 0.26
C LEU A 201 -2.24 10.16 1.36
N PHE A 202 -2.12 10.68 2.58
CA PHE A 202 -1.68 9.90 3.73
C PHE A 202 -2.66 8.75 4.03
N LEU A 203 -3.97 9.02 4.10
CA LEU A 203 -4.99 7.98 4.32
C LEU A 203 -4.99 6.93 3.20
N LEU A 204 -4.88 7.36 1.93
CA LEU A 204 -4.78 6.43 0.79
C LEU A 204 -3.50 5.59 0.85
N SER A 205 -2.36 6.16 1.28
CA SER A 205 -1.12 5.40 1.47
C SER A 205 -1.23 4.37 2.60
N LEU A 206 -1.95 4.68 3.68
CA LEU A 206 -2.22 3.75 4.76
C LEU A 206 -3.19 2.65 4.33
N ALA A 207 -4.21 2.95 3.52
CA ALA A 207 -5.08 1.94 2.92
C ALA A 207 -4.28 0.95 2.07
N LEU A 208 -3.37 1.45 1.24
CA LEU A 208 -2.50 0.60 0.42
C LEU A 208 -1.54 -0.24 1.27
N PHE A 209 -0.96 0.37 2.31
CA PHE A 209 -0.07 -0.32 3.24
C PHE A 209 -0.79 -1.39 4.05
N PHE A 210 -2.05 -1.15 4.45
CA PHE A 210 -2.89 -2.13 5.09
C PHE A 210 -3.08 -3.37 4.22
N GLN A 211 -3.43 -3.18 2.94
CA GLN A 211 -3.64 -4.30 2.03
C GLN A 211 -2.35 -5.10 1.81
N LEU A 212 -1.19 -4.44 1.74
CA LEU A 212 0.10 -5.12 1.72
C LEU A 212 0.35 -5.93 3.00
N ALA A 213 0.03 -5.39 4.17
CA ALA A 213 0.17 -6.11 5.43
C ALA A 213 -0.80 -7.31 5.49
N ALA A 214 -2.08 -7.12 5.20
CA ALA A 214 -3.10 -8.16 5.23
C ALA A 214 -2.80 -9.34 4.29
N ARG A 215 -2.00 -9.12 3.24
CA ARG A 215 -1.52 -10.18 2.34
C ARG A 215 -0.76 -11.28 3.06
N PHE A 216 0.02 -10.97 4.11
CA PHE A 216 0.77 -11.98 4.84
C PHE A 216 -0.15 -13.04 5.45
N SER A 217 -1.27 -12.62 6.03
CA SER A 217 -2.29 -13.51 6.57
C SER A 217 -2.89 -14.42 5.49
N PHE A 218 -3.26 -13.85 4.33
CA PHE A 218 -3.81 -14.64 3.22
C PHE A 218 -2.82 -15.69 2.69
N VAL A 219 -1.55 -15.31 2.55
CA VAL A 219 -0.48 -16.21 2.07
C VAL A 219 -0.24 -17.34 3.07
N ARG A 220 -0.33 -17.06 4.37
CA ARG A 220 -0.24 -18.07 5.44
C ARG A 220 -1.40 -19.06 5.41
N LEU A 221 -2.61 -18.64 5.01
CA LEU A 221 -3.81 -19.50 4.97
C LEU A 221 -3.89 -20.43 3.75
N ASN A 222 -3.62 -19.92 2.55
CA ASN A 222 -3.98 -20.63 1.32
C ASN A 222 -2.89 -21.55 0.77
N ASP A 223 -1.90 -21.90 1.59
CA ASP A 223 -0.83 -22.87 1.34
C ASP A 223 -0.02 -22.75 0.04
N TYR A 224 -0.27 -21.74 -0.80
CA TYR A 224 0.40 -21.56 -2.07
C TYR A 224 1.86 -21.11 -1.90
N GLN A 225 2.24 -20.66 -0.70
CA GLN A 225 3.64 -20.39 -0.33
C GLN A 225 4.05 -20.91 1.05
N THR A 226 3.21 -21.58 1.84
CA THR A 226 3.64 -22.15 3.14
C THR A 226 4.31 -23.53 3.03
N ALA A 227 4.27 -24.18 1.86
CA ALA A 227 5.32 -25.13 1.48
C ALA A 227 6.71 -24.47 1.34
N LYS A 228 6.79 -23.12 1.35
CA LYS A 228 7.97 -22.28 1.02
C LYS A 228 8.21 -21.11 2.02
N GLY A 229 7.44 -21.01 3.11
CA GLY A 229 7.60 -20.06 4.22
C GLY A 229 7.24 -18.57 3.98
N ILE A 230 7.23 -17.78 5.08
CA ILE A 230 7.01 -16.31 5.15
C ILE A 230 7.93 -15.51 4.20
N VAL A 231 9.07 -16.11 3.84
CA VAL A 231 10.11 -15.53 2.99
C VAL A 231 9.59 -15.25 1.57
N GLY A 232 8.68 -16.08 1.04
CA GLY A 232 8.07 -15.85 -0.27
C GLY A 232 7.01 -14.75 -0.31
N ALA A 233 6.48 -14.38 0.87
CA ALA A 233 5.53 -13.29 1.03
C ALA A 233 6.20 -11.93 1.20
N LEU A 234 7.54 -11.89 1.36
CA LEU A 234 8.26 -10.65 1.63
C LEU A 234 8.05 -9.64 0.49
N PRO A 235 7.91 -8.34 0.81
CA PRO A 235 7.52 -7.29 -0.12
C PRO A 235 8.74 -6.80 -0.94
N LEU A 236 9.48 -7.74 -1.52
CA LEU A 236 10.79 -7.50 -2.14
C LEU A 236 10.70 -7.14 -3.63
N TYR A 237 9.49 -7.09 -4.19
CA TYR A 237 9.24 -6.52 -5.51
C TYR A 237 9.23 -4.98 -5.46
N VAL A 238 9.67 -4.33 -6.54
CA VAL A 238 9.77 -2.86 -6.65
C VAL A 238 8.48 -2.14 -6.25
N CYS A 239 7.32 -2.67 -6.68
CA CYS A 239 6.01 -2.11 -6.33
C CYS A 239 5.70 -2.25 -4.83
N SER A 240 5.94 -3.42 -4.24
CA SER A 240 5.71 -3.68 -2.81
C SER A 240 6.64 -2.86 -1.92
N PHE A 241 7.90 -2.70 -2.32
CA PHE A 241 8.85 -1.83 -1.64
C PHE A 241 8.39 -0.37 -1.67
N GLY A 242 7.88 0.09 -2.82
CA GLY A 242 7.30 1.44 -2.94
C GLY A 242 6.07 1.65 -2.05
N ILE A 243 5.20 0.65 -1.90
CA ILE A 243 4.05 0.70 -0.99
C ILE A 243 4.51 0.95 0.45
N MET A 244 5.53 0.22 0.93
CA MET A 244 6.05 0.39 2.29
C MET A 244 6.65 1.78 2.52
N LEU A 245 7.30 2.35 1.52
CA LEU A 245 7.92 3.68 1.61
C LEU A 245 6.92 4.82 1.47
N LEU A 246 5.71 4.57 0.98
CA LEU A 246 4.74 5.60 0.61
C LEU A 246 4.28 6.45 1.81
N PRO A 247 3.86 5.86 2.95
CA PRO A 247 3.52 6.66 4.13
C PRO A 247 4.71 7.49 4.62
N PHE A 248 5.92 6.93 4.61
CA PHE A 248 7.14 7.64 5.00
C PHE A 248 7.48 8.81 4.07
N ALA A 249 7.36 8.63 2.75
CA ALA A 249 7.60 9.70 1.77
C ALA A 249 6.61 10.86 1.92
N ILE A 250 5.37 10.57 2.34
CA ILE A 250 4.38 11.59 2.65
C ILE A 250 4.77 12.30 3.95
N ILE A 251 4.95 11.57 5.05
CA ILE A 251 5.27 12.12 6.39
C ILE A 251 6.56 12.95 6.37
N SER A 252 7.63 12.44 5.74
CA SER A 252 8.96 13.08 5.76
C SER A 252 9.02 14.43 5.05
N GLY A 253 8.04 14.77 4.21
CA GLY A 253 8.11 16.02 3.42
C GLY A 253 9.13 16.00 2.29
N SER A 254 9.91 14.92 2.15
CA SER A 254 11.08 14.89 1.28
C SER A 254 10.70 14.92 -0.20
N SER A 255 11.13 15.98 -0.89
CA SER A 255 10.94 16.08 -2.34
C SER A 255 11.64 14.97 -3.11
N PHE A 256 12.75 14.43 -2.58
CA PHE A 256 13.45 13.29 -3.15
C PHE A 256 12.60 12.03 -3.07
N PHE A 257 12.16 11.60 -1.88
CA PHE A 257 11.38 10.37 -1.73
C PHE A 257 10.07 10.43 -2.53
N ARG A 258 9.37 11.57 -2.52
CA ARG A 258 8.14 11.75 -3.30
C ARG A 258 8.38 11.66 -4.81
N GLY A 259 9.44 12.28 -5.32
CA GLY A 259 9.78 12.25 -6.74
C GLY A 259 10.39 10.92 -7.20
N ALA A 260 11.18 10.26 -6.35
CA ALA A 260 11.75 8.96 -6.62
C ALA A 260 10.65 7.89 -6.70
N LEU A 261 9.72 7.84 -5.75
CA LEU A 261 8.58 6.92 -5.79
C LEU A 261 7.70 7.15 -7.02
N PHE A 262 7.47 8.41 -7.41
CA PHE A 262 6.78 8.68 -8.67
C PHE A 262 7.50 8.07 -9.88
N MET A 263 8.82 8.28 -10.02
CA MET A 263 9.56 7.79 -11.19
C MET A 263 9.75 6.28 -11.22
N ILE A 264 9.78 5.61 -10.07
CA ILE A 264 9.94 4.15 -9.98
C ILE A 264 8.57 3.45 -10.09
N ASN A 265 7.61 3.85 -9.25
CA ASN A 265 6.39 3.08 -9.05
C ASN A 265 5.30 3.39 -10.06
N CYS A 266 5.29 4.58 -10.67
CA CYS A 266 4.34 4.91 -11.73
C CYS A 266 4.54 4.01 -12.97
N PRO A 267 5.74 3.93 -13.60
CA PRO A 267 5.94 3.04 -14.74
C PRO A 267 5.86 1.56 -14.34
N GLY A 268 6.35 1.19 -13.14
CA GLY A 268 6.23 -0.16 -12.62
C GLY A 268 4.77 -0.60 -12.48
N ALA A 269 3.90 0.27 -11.95
CA ALA A 269 2.49 0.00 -11.83
C ALA A 269 1.81 -0.11 -13.21
N ILE A 270 2.13 0.75 -14.16
CA ILE A 270 1.60 0.66 -15.53
C ILE A 270 1.98 -0.67 -16.18
N ILE A 271 3.26 -1.05 -16.14
CA ILE A 271 3.76 -2.28 -16.78
C ILE A 271 3.11 -3.51 -16.16
N ALA A 272 3.08 -3.58 -14.83
CA ALA A 272 2.40 -4.67 -14.13
C ALA A 272 0.93 -4.74 -14.54
N PHE A 273 0.26 -3.59 -14.66
CA PHE A 273 -1.15 -3.55 -15.02
C PHE A 273 -1.43 -3.92 -16.46
N VAL A 274 -0.53 -3.62 -17.41
CA VAL A 274 -0.66 -3.99 -18.82
C VAL A 274 -0.40 -5.48 -19.04
N TRP A 275 0.52 -6.06 -18.27
CA TRP A 275 0.88 -7.47 -18.35
C TRP A 275 0.77 -8.17 -16.98
N PRO A 276 -0.46 -8.33 -16.46
CA PRO A 276 -0.68 -8.93 -15.15
C PRO A 276 -0.38 -10.43 -15.18
N ASP A 277 0.28 -10.90 -14.13
CA ASP A 277 0.55 -12.33 -13.87
C ASP A 277 -0.28 -12.80 -12.67
N THR A 278 -1.58 -12.97 -12.88
CA THR A 278 -2.56 -13.34 -11.83
C THR A 278 -3.04 -14.79 -11.94
N GLY A 279 -2.59 -15.53 -12.94
CA GLY A 279 -3.02 -16.91 -13.22
C GLY A 279 -4.46 -17.04 -13.72
N PRO A 280 -4.94 -18.26 -14.04
CA PRO A 280 -6.27 -18.51 -14.58
C PRO A 280 -7.34 -18.54 -13.48
N VAL A 281 -7.52 -17.44 -12.75
CA VAL A 281 -8.51 -17.32 -11.66
C VAL A 281 -9.60 -16.30 -11.99
N THR A 282 -10.67 -16.26 -11.21
CA THR A 282 -11.74 -15.27 -11.40
C THR A 282 -11.35 -13.90 -10.87
N VAL A 283 -12.01 -12.85 -11.36
CA VAL A 283 -11.77 -11.45 -10.94
C VAL A 283 -12.06 -11.17 -9.47
N LEU A 284 -12.85 -12.04 -8.83
CA LEU A 284 -13.19 -11.96 -7.41
C LEU A 284 -12.23 -12.75 -6.53
N HIS A 285 -11.30 -13.50 -7.12
CA HIS A 285 -10.25 -14.19 -6.38
C HIS A 285 -9.29 -13.17 -5.75
N TYR A 286 -8.83 -13.44 -4.52
CA TYR A 286 -7.97 -12.53 -3.77
C TYR A 286 -6.75 -12.04 -4.57
N ASN A 287 -6.06 -12.94 -5.29
CA ASN A 287 -4.90 -12.57 -6.11
C ASN A 287 -5.22 -11.46 -7.12
N VAL A 288 -6.40 -11.49 -7.76
CA VAL A 288 -6.80 -10.47 -8.73
C VAL A 288 -7.26 -9.20 -8.02
N THR A 289 -8.11 -9.31 -7.00
CA THR A 289 -8.63 -8.15 -6.28
C THR A 289 -7.52 -7.37 -5.57
N TYR A 290 -6.60 -8.06 -4.89
CA TYR A 290 -5.39 -7.48 -4.29
C TYR A 290 -4.49 -6.84 -5.33
N PHE A 291 -4.22 -7.54 -6.44
CA PHE A 291 -3.38 -7.01 -7.52
C PHE A 291 -3.96 -5.70 -8.07
N VAL A 292 -5.24 -5.71 -8.47
CA VAL A 292 -5.92 -4.55 -9.07
C VAL A 292 -5.99 -3.39 -8.07
N PHE A 293 -6.46 -3.65 -6.85
CA PHE A 293 -6.58 -2.62 -5.81
C PHE A 293 -5.22 -1.97 -5.54
N SER A 294 -4.18 -2.79 -5.31
CA SER A 294 -2.87 -2.29 -4.92
C SER A 294 -2.20 -1.49 -6.03
N HIS A 295 -2.30 -1.93 -7.29
CA HIS A 295 -1.65 -1.22 -8.41
C HIS A 295 -2.40 0.05 -8.81
N ILE A 296 -3.74 0.04 -8.78
CA ILE A 296 -4.52 1.27 -8.99
C ILE A 296 -4.15 2.30 -7.94
N LEU A 297 -4.20 1.92 -6.66
CA LEU A 297 -3.95 2.85 -5.58
C LEU A 297 -2.49 3.31 -5.54
N LEU A 298 -1.52 2.42 -5.83
CA LEU A 298 -0.10 2.77 -5.94
C LEU A 298 0.12 3.82 -7.03
N PHE A 299 -0.44 3.61 -8.22
CA PHE A 299 -0.33 4.56 -9.31
C PHE A 299 -0.97 5.90 -8.96
N VAL A 300 -2.22 5.88 -8.48
CA VAL A 300 -2.97 7.09 -8.12
C VAL A 300 -2.21 7.91 -7.08
N VAL A 301 -1.79 7.29 -5.97
CA VAL A 301 -1.12 8.02 -4.89
C VAL A 301 0.23 8.56 -5.38
N THR A 302 1.05 7.77 -6.08
CA THR A 302 2.38 8.22 -6.54
C THR A 302 2.29 9.30 -7.61
N ALA A 303 1.35 9.22 -8.55
CA ALA A 303 1.06 10.30 -9.50
C ALA A 303 0.67 11.60 -8.77
N HIS A 304 -0.16 11.49 -7.72
CA HIS A 304 -0.55 12.63 -6.90
C HIS A 304 0.54 13.15 -5.95
N LEU A 305 1.56 12.36 -5.60
CA LEU A 305 2.75 12.89 -4.93
C LEU A 305 3.44 13.92 -5.81
N ALA A 306 3.58 13.63 -7.10
CA ALA A 306 4.23 14.52 -8.06
C ALA A 306 3.39 15.78 -8.36
N ILE A 307 2.08 15.62 -8.52
CA ILE A 307 1.19 16.71 -8.98
C ILE A 307 0.64 17.54 -7.81
N SER A 308 0.38 16.92 -6.66
CA SER A 308 -0.40 17.53 -5.56
C SER A 308 0.42 17.82 -4.30
N LEU A 309 1.57 17.17 -4.09
CA LEU A 309 2.43 17.34 -2.90
C LEU A 309 3.89 17.73 -3.22
N GLY A 310 4.12 18.36 -4.36
CA GLY A 310 5.44 18.94 -4.69
C GLY A 310 6.55 17.91 -4.94
N GLY A 311 6.18 16.65 -5.20
CA GLY A 311 7.11 15.57 -5.57
C GLY A 311 7.47 15.57 -7.06
N ALA A 312 7.36 16.70 -7.76
CA ALA A 312 7.65 16.76 -9.19
C ALA A 312 9.08 16.26 -9.46
N PRO A 313 9.29 15.37 -10.44
CA PRO A 313 10.58 14.77 -10.68
C PRO A 313 11.60 15.81 -11.18
N ARG A 314 12.82 15.77 -10.62
CA ARG A 314 13.92 16.70 -10.92
C ARG A 314 15.10 15.94 -11.50
N ARG A 315 15.95 16.64 -12.27
CA ARG A 315 17.17 16.03 -12.85
C ARG A 315 18.09 15.43 -11.79
N ALA A 316 18.19 16.07 -10.62
CA ALA A 316 18.97 15.56 -9.48
C ALA A 316 18.50 14.17 -9.03
N HIS A 317 17.20 13.88 -9.11
CA HIS A 317 16.68 12.57 -8.72
C HIS A 317 17.19 11.46 -9.63
N LEU A 318 17.44 11.72 -10.93
CA LEU A 318 18.01 10.72 -11.83
C LEU A 318 19.41 10.29 -11.37
N GLY A 319 20.25 11.23 -10.95
CA GLY A 319 21.58 10.92 -10.41
C GLY A 319 21.51 10.00 -9.20
N HIS A 320 20.65 10.32 -8.23
CA HIS A 320 20.45 9.48 -7.04
C HIS A 320 19.80 8.13 -7.36
N LEU A 321 18.87 8.08 -8.32
CA LEU A 321 18.20 6.86 -8.73
C LEU A 321 19.15 5.87 -9.40
N ALA A 322 20.16 6.33 -10.14
CA ALA A 322 21.17 5.46 -10.73
C ALA A 322 21.86 4.60 -9.65
N TYR A 323 22.25 5.23 -8.53
CA TYR A 323 22.84 4.53 -7.39
C TYR A 323 21.81 3.70 -6.61
N ALA A 324 20.62 4.26 -6.34
CA ALA A 324 19.60 3.58 -5.55
C ALA A 324 19.07 2.30 -6.24
N ILE A 325 18.93 2.30 -7.57
CA ILE A 325 18.52 1.13 -8.34
C ILE A 325 19.59 0.04 -8.27
N ALA A 326 20.87 0.39 -8.46
CA ALA A 326 21.95 -0.58 -8.36
C ALA A 326 22.05 -1.18 -6.94
N ALA A 327 21.98 -0.34 -5.91
CA ALA A 327 21.97 -0.78 -4.52
C ALA A 327 20.77 -1.68 -4.21
N TYR A 328 19.59 -1.35 -4.75
CA TYR A 328 18.39 -2.16 -4.61
C TYR A 328 18.56 -3.56 -5.20
N TYR A 329 19.03 -3.69 -6.44
CA TYR A 329 19.21 -5.00 -7.07
C TYR A 329 20.32 -5.82 -6.39
N LEU A 330 21.40 -5.17 -5.94
CA LEU A 330 22.43 -5.85 -5.15
C LEU A 330 21.86 -6.40 -3.84
N LEU A 331 21.04 -5.60 -3.14
CA LEU A 331 20.34 -6.06 -1.94
C LEU A 331 19.41 -7.24 -2.26
N MET A 332 18.68 -7.20 -3.38
CA MET A 332 17.82 -8.31 -3.79
C MET A 332 18.61 -9.59 -4.06
N VAL A 333 19.79 -9.50 -4.70
CA VAL A 333 20.68 -10.66 -4.90
C VAL A 333 21.10 -11.27 -3.56
N ILE A 334 21.50 -10.43 -2.60
CA ILE A 334 21.90 -10.89 -1.25
C ILE A 334 20.72 -11.55 -0.54
N LEU A 335 19.55 -10.90 -0.52
CA LEU A 335 18.36 -11.44 0.14
C LEU A 335 17.88 -12.73 -0.53
N ASN A 336 17.97 -12.84 -1.86
CA ASN A 336 17.61 -14.05 -2.59
C ASN A 336 18.53 -15.22 -2.20
N ALA A 337 19.85 -14.98 -2.14
CA ALA A 337 20.82 -16.00 -1.71
C ALA A 337 20.63 -16.46 -0.26
N VAL A 338 20.38 -15.53 0.66
CA VAL A 338 20.05 -15.84 2.06
C VAL A 338 18.79 -16.70 2.12
N ALA A 339 17.76 -16.33 1.36
CA ALA A 339 16.52 -17.07 1.31
C ALA A 339 16.67 -18.47 0.70
N VAL A 340 17.48 -18.65 -0.35
CA VAL A 340 17.81 -19.99 -0.88
C VAL A 340 18.53 -20.83 0.17
N ARG A 341 19.51 -20.24 0.88
CA ARG A 341 20.33 -20.97 1.86
C ARG A 341 19.55 -21.41 3.09
N PHE A 342 18.69 -20.53 3.62
CA PHE A 342 18.00 -20.75 4.90
C PHE A 342 16.51 -21.06 4.73
N GLY A 343 15.96 -20.99 3.52
CA GLY A 343 14.53 -21.16 3.23
C GLY A 343 14.07 -22.60 3.00
N GLY A 344 14.87 -23.60 3.38
CA GLY A 344 14.42 -25.01 3.39
C GLY A 344 14.01 -25.58 2.03
N GLY A 345 14.70 -25.21 0.95
CA GLY A 345 14.36 -25.64 -0.42
C GLY A 345 13.47 -24.66 -1.19
N TYR A 346 13.19 -23.48 -0.62
CA TYR A 346 12.57 -22.38 -1.35
C TYR A 346 13.56 -21.74 -2.34
N ASP A 347 13.16 -21.64 -3.61
CA ASP A 347 13.89 -20.92 -4.67
C ASP A 347 13.17 -19.60 -5.01
N PRO A 348 13.41 -18.51 -4.27
CA PRO A 348 12.83 -17.20 -4.55
C PRO A 348 13.40 -16.60 -5.83
N ASN A 349 12.61 -15.68 -6.40
CA ASN A 349 13.03 -14.84 -7.50
C ASN A 349 12.70 -13.37 -7.22
N PHE A 350 13.26 -12.83 -6.13
CA PHE A 350 12.95 -11.47 -5.68
C PHE A 350 13.34 -10.43 -6.73
N SER A 351 12.35 -9.66 -7.20
CA SER A 351 12.55 -8.68 -8.29
C SER A 351 13.30 -9.25 -9.49
N PHE A 352 13.07 -10.54 -9.76
CA PHE A 352 13.59 -11.25 -10.90
C PHE A 352 15.12 -11.38 -10.95
N VAL A 353 15.84 -11.24 -9.83
CA VAL A 353 17.32 -11.31 -9.84
C VAL A 353 17.89 -12.69 -10.12
N ALA A 354 17.14 -13.75 -9.82
CA ALA A 354 17.59 -15.13 -9.98
C ALA A 354 17.20 -15.71 -11.34
N LYS A 355 16.01 -15.35 -11.85
CA LYS A 355 15.47 -15.88 -13.11
C LYS A 355 14.78 -14.81 -13.92
N CYS A 356 15.07 -14.78 -15.22
CA CYS A 356 14.41 -13.87 -16.15
C CYS A 356 12.91 -14.19 -16.27
N PRO A 357 12.01 -13.18 -16.17
CA PRO A 357 10.58 -13.39 -16.37
C PRO A 357 10.24 -13.56 -17.85
N LEU A 358 11.13 -13.16 -18.75
CA LEU A 358 11.03 -13.41 -20.18
C LEU A 358 11.65 -14.76 -20.52
N PRO A 359 11.22 -15.41 -21.62
CA PRO A 359 11.80 -16.66 -22.11
C PRO A 359 13.18 -16.44 -22.76
N LEU A 360 14.08 -15.76 -22.05
CA LEU A 360 15.44 -15.45 -22.45
C LEU A 360 16.39 -15.91 -21.33
N PRO A 361 17.44 -16.69 -21.63
CA PRO A 361 18.38 -17.20 -20.63
C PRO A 361 19.39 -16.12 -20.18
N LEU A 362 18.95 -14.87 -19.99
CA LEU A 362 19.84 -13.76 -19.62
C LEU A 362 20.54 -14.01 -18.29
N HIS A 363 19.84 -14.64 -17.34
CA HIS A 363 20.35 -15.01 -16.02
C HIS A 363 21.47 -16.06 -16.07
N GLU A 364 21.64 -16.77 -17.18
CA GLU A 364 22.72 -17.75 -17.41
C GLU A 364 23.96 -17.10 -18.06
N LEU A 365 23.90 -15.82 -18.43
CA LEU A 365 25.03 -15.12 -19.04
C LEU A 365 26.11 -14.82 -18.00
N LEU A 366 27.26 -15.50 -18.08
CA LEU A 366 28.41 -15.30 -17.20
C LEU A 366 28.01 -15.41 -15.71
N PRO A 367 27.58 -16.59 -15.24
CA PRO A 367 27.20 -16.78 -13.84
C PRO A 367 28.43 -16.63 -12.94
N VAL A 368 28.28 -15.83 -11.89
CA VAL A 368 29.29 -15.65 -10.85
C VAL A 368 28.82 -16.35 -9.58
N HIS A 369 29.71 -17.17 -9.01
CA HIS A 369 29.48 -17.89 -7.76
C HIS A 369 30.44 -17.36 -6.69
N LEU A 370 29.88 -16.75 -5.63
CA LEU A 370 30.64 -16.23 -4.48
C LEU A 370 29.98 -16.70 -3.18
N GLY A 371 30.45 -17.84 -2.65
CA GLY A 371 29.84 -18.46 -1.48
C GLY A 371 28.38 -18.85 -1.75
N ILE A 372 27.44 -18.27 -0.98
CA ILE A 372 26.01 -18.51 -1.18
C ILE A 372 25.41 -17.68 -2.33
N LEU A 373 26.14 -16.70 -2.87
CA LEU A 373 25.66 -15.81 -3.93
C LEU A 373 25.84 -16.48 -5.29
N CYS A 374 24.76 -16.58 -6.05
CA CYS A 374 24.73 -17.01 -7.45
C CYS A 374 23.94 -15.98 -8.25
N PHE A 375 24.59 -15.29 -9.19
CA PHE A 375 23.93 -14.29 -10.04
C PHE A 375 24.72 -14.03 -11.33
N SER A 376 24.06 -13.45 -12.33
CA SER A 376 24.70 -12.98 -13.57
C SER A 376 24.89 -11.46 -13.51
N PRO A 377 26.13 -10.94 -13.40
CA PRO A 377 26.37 -9.49 -13.44
C PRO A 377 25.83 -8.80 -14.70
N PRO A 378 25.99 -9.36 -15.92
CA PRO A 378 25.35 -8.81 -17.12
C PRO A 378 23.83 -8.72 -16.99
N TYR A 379 23.17 -9.73 -16.43
CA TYR A 379 21.73 -9.72 -16.26
C TYR A 379 21.27 -8.66 -15.24
N ILE A 380 21.96 -8.54 -14.11
CA ILE A 380 21.69 -7.49 -13.13
C ILE A 380 21.90 -6.10 -13.74
N ALA A 381 22.94 -5.91 -14.55
CA ALA A 381 23.16 -4.65 -15.27
C ALA A 381 22.00 -4.33 -16.24
N ILE A 382 21.45 -5.33 -16.93
CA ILE A 382 20.25 -5.17 -17.78
C ILE A 382 19.04 -4.76 -16.93
N LEU A 383 18.78 -5.42 -15.80
CA LEU A 383 17.68 -5.06 -14.90
C LEU A 383 17.80 -3.61 -14.42
N CYS A 384 19.00 -3.20 -13.98
CA CYS A 384 19.30 -1.82 -13.61
C CYS A 384 19.06 -0.84 -14.78
N ALA A 385 19.54 -1.16 -15.98
CA ALA A 385 19.39 -0.32 -17.15
C ALA A 385 17.93 -0.15 -17.56
N VAL A 386 17.14 -1.23 -17.55
CA VAL A 386 15.70 -1.19 -17.85
C VAL A 386 14.98 -0.32 -16.82
N GLN A 387 15.18 -0.56 -15.52
CA GLN A 387 14.54 0.21 -14.47
C GLN A 387 14.91 1.69 -14.54
N PHE A 388 16.18 2.01 -14.85
CA PHE A 388 16.63 3.39 -15.02
C PHE A 388 16.04 4.04 -16.28
N ALA A 389 15.96 3.32 -17.40
CA ALA A 389 15.33 3.77 -18.63
C ALA A 389 13.85 4.12 -18.39
N LEU A 390 13.11 3.30 -17.62
CA LEU A 390 11.73 3.59 -17.23
C LEU A 390 11.61 4.88 -16.40
N CYS A 391 12.54 5.11 -15.47
CA CYS A 391 12.60 6.35 -14.70
C CYS A 391 12.86 7.56 -15.62
N LEU A 392 13.77 7.41 -16.58
CA LEU A 392 14.13 8.44 -17.56
C LEU A 392 12.95 8.79 -18.47
N VAL A 393 12.25 7.79 -19.01
CA VAL A 393 11.03 7.97 -19.80
C VAL A 393 9.96 8.68 -18.99
N THR A 394 9.73 8.26 -17.75
CA THR A 394 8.75 8.89 -16.86
C THR A 394 9.09 10.36 -16.59
N TYR A 395 10.37 10.67 -16.36
CA TYR A 395 10.85 12.04 -16.20
C TYR A 395 10.57 12.90 -17.43
N PHE A 396 10.92 12.43 -18.63
CA PHE A 396 10.72 13.18 -19.87
C PHE A 396 9.23 13.35 -20.22
N LEU A 397 8.41 12.30 -20.06
CA LEU A 397 6.97 12.36 -20.26
C LEU A 397 6.32 13.36 -19.32
N TYR A 398 6.69 13.35 -18.03
CA TYR A 398 6.19 14.34 -17.08
C TYR A 398 6.52 15.77 -17.52
N ARG A 399 7.77 16.03 -17.95
CA ARG A 399 8.16 17.37 -18.43
C ARG A 399 7.44 17.78 -19.69
N LEU A 400 7.21 16.85 -20.63
CA LEU A 400 6.44 17.11 -21.84
C LEU A 400 5.00 17.51 -21.48
N ILE A 401 4.31 16.71 -20.66
CA ILE A 401 2.94 16.99 -20.23
C ILE A 401 2.86 18.33 -19.48
N ALA A 402 3.80 18.59 -18.57
CA ALA A 402 3.84 19.85 -17.83
C ALA A 402 4.06 21.06 -18.76
N ARG A 403 4.88 20.93 -19.80
CA ARG A 403 5.08 21.99 -20.81
C ARG A 403 3.82 22.22 -21.64
N LEU A 404 3.15 21.16 -22.09
CA LEU A 404 1.90 21.27 -22.86
C LEU A 404 0.78 21.90 -22.02
N ALA A 405 0.64 21.49 -20.76
CA ALA A 405 -0.35 22.03 -19.84
C ALA A 405 -0.04 23.49 -19.43
N GLY A 406 1.25 23.86 -19.33
CA GLY A 406 1.70 25.23 -19.07
C GLY A 406 1.57 26.15 -20.30
N GLY A 407 1.84 25.63 -21.50
CA GLY A 407 1.68 26.34 -22.77
C GLY A 407 0.22 26.67 -23.09
N ALA A 408 -0.72 25.81 -22.69
CA ALA A 408 -2.16 26.06 -22.82
C ALA A 408 -2.69 27.19 -21.92
N LYS A 409 -1.90 27.68 -20.96
CA LYS A 409 -2.22 28.83 -20.08
C LYS A 409 -1.36 30.07 -20.39
N GLY A 410 -0.55 30.04 -21.45
CA GLY A 410 0.52 31.01 -21.71
C GLY A 410 0.32 31.85 -22.97
N GLY A 411 -0.89 32.35 -23.22
CA GLY A 411 -1.07 33.55 -24.03
C GLY A 411 -0.60 34.76 -23.24
N LYS A 412 0.68 35.12 -23.43
CA LYS A 412 1.45 36.26 -22.87
C LYS A 412 2.02 36.08 -21.44
N GLY A 413 3.33 35.83 -21.41
CA GLY A 413 4.28 36.52 -20.51
C GLY A 413 4.41 35.97 -19.09
N GLY A 414 5.45 35.17 -18.84
CA GLY A 414 5.87 34.82 -17.48
C GLY A 414 6.89 33.68 -17.48
N THR A 415 8.17 34.01 -17.62
CA THR A 415 9.30 33.09 -17.45
C THR A 415 9.25 32.35 -16.10
N PRO A 416 9.74 31.08 -16.02
CA PRO A 416 9.63 30.22 -14.85
C PRO A 416 10.62 30.62 -13.73
N GLY A 417 10.41 31.79 -13.14
CA GLY A 417 11.16 32.32 -11.99
C GLY A 417 10.28 32.82 -10.82
N GLU A 418 8.97 32.99 -11.03
CA GLU A 418 8.11 33.65 -10.02
C GLU A 418 7.50 32.74 -8.94
N ILE A 419 7.47 31.41 -9.15
CA ILE A 419 6.93 30.49 -8.13
C ILE A 419 7.88 30.35 -6.92
N GLN A 420 9.13 30.81 -7.03
CA GLN A 420 10.13 30.69 -5.95
C GLN A 420 10.21 31.92 -5.02
N LYS A 421 9.54 33.03 -5.34
CA LYS A 421 9.61 34.26 -4.54
C LYS A 421 8.55 34.38 -3.44
N ILE A 422 7.46 33.60 -3.48
CA ILE A 422 6.39 33.67 -2.47
C ILE A 422 6.77 32.93 -1.17
N SER A 423 7.83 32.11 -1.15
CA SER A 423 8.27 31.41 0.08
C SER A 423 9.38 32.11 0.87
N ARG A 424 9.79 33.33 0.48
CA ARG A 424 10.87 34.08 1.17
C ARG A 424 10.42 35.40 1.80
N SER A 425 9.14 35.77 1.74
CA SER A 425 8.64 37.07 2.24
C SER A 425 7.72 37.01 3.47
N THR A 426 7.64 35.89 4.18
CA THR A 426 7.03 35.85 5.52
C THR A 426 8.03 35.25 6.50
N GLY A 427 9.08 36.01 6.77
CA GLY A 427 9.81 35.92 8.03
C GLY A 427 9.17 36.89 9.00
N VAL A 428 8.33 36.35 9.90
CA VAL A 428 8.23 36.59 11.35
C VAL A 428 7.46 35.39 11.91
#